data_AF-A0A8T9Q436-F1
#
_entry.id   AF-A0A8T9Q436-F1
#
_cell.length_a   1.000
_cell.length_b   1.000
_cell.length_c   1.000
_cell.angle_alpha   90.00
_cell.angle_beta   90.00
_cell.angle_gamma   90.00
#
_symmetry.space_group_name_H-M   'P 1'
#
loop_
_entity.id
_entity.type
_entity.pdbx_description
1 polymer ?
#
loop_
_entity_poly.entity_id
_entity_poly.type
_entity_poly.pdbx_seq_one_letter_code
_entity_poly.pdbx_strand_id
1 'polypeptide(L)'
;MNPRLTSAQGLAALLSVVAYVGLAYATPRPDFGLLLTWYALAFGCYLLLLRRPLPLRYGLLLALALRLLWLPALPALSDDYFRFRWTGPW
;
A
#
# COMPACT_ATOMS: atom_id res chain seq x y z
N MET A 1 12.36 -27.55 7.11
CA MET A 1 11.59 -27.06 8.27
C MET A 1 10.39 -26.27 7.76
N ASN A 2 9.16 -26.59 8.19
CA ASN A 2 7.99 -25.76 7.86
C ASN A 2 8.00 -24.52 8.74
N PRO A 3 8.29 -23.31 8.21
CA PRO A 3 8.21 -22.12 9.01
C PRO A 3 6.77 -21.92 9.50
N ARG A 4 6.66 -21.72 10.81
CA ARG A 4 5.40 -21.46 11.51
C ARG A 4 5.14 -19.97 11.50
N LEU A 5 3.92 -19.58 11.14
CA LEU A 5 3.45 -18.20 11.22
C LEU A 5 2.80 -17.97 12.58
N THR A 6 3.16 -16.87 13.24
CA THR A 6 2.47 -16.44 14.45
C THR A 6 1.21 -15.65 14.08
N SER A 7 0.17 -15.71 14.91
CA SER A 7 -1.07 -14.93 14.72
C SER A 7 -0.80 -13.44 14.51
N ALA A 8 0.12 -12.86 15.28
CA ALA A 8 0.53 -11.45 15.15
C ALA A 8 1.13 -11.11 13.77
N GLN A 9 1.88 -12.04 13.16
CA GLN A 9 2.46 -11.84 11.83
C GLN A 9 1.38 -11.91 10.75
N GLY A 10 0.46 -12.88 10.87
CA GLY A 10 -0.69 -12.99 9.98
C GLY A 10 -1.58 -11.76 10.04
N LEU A 11 -1.85 -11.27 11.25
CA LEU A 11 -2.64 -10.05 11.47
C LEU A 11 -1.95 -8.82 10.86
N ALA A 12 -0.65 -8.63 11.10
CA ALA A 12 0.09 -7.51 10.54
C ALA A 12 0.16 -7.55 9.00
N ALA A 13 0.28 -8.75 8.42
CA ALA A 13 0.23 -8.93 6.96
C ALA A 13 -1.17 -8.64 6.39
N LEU A 14 -2.24 -9.06 7.08
CA LEU A 14 -3.61 -8.77 6.65
C LEU A 14 -3.90 -7.25 6.74
N LEU A 15 -3.53 -6.62 7.84
CA LEU A 15 -3.72 -5.19 8.05
C LEU A 15 -2.89 -4.36 7.07
N SER A 16 -1.69 -4.79 6.70
CA SER A 16 -0.91 -4.09 5.67
C SER A 16 -1.57 -4.19 4.29
N VAL A 17 -2.16 -5.33 3.94
CA VAL A 17 -2.96 -5.47 2.70
C VAL A 17 -4.17 -4.53 2.74
N VAL A 18 -4.92 -4.49 3.84
CA VAL A 18 -6.06 -3.57 3.99
C VAL A 18 -5.63 -2.12 3.85
N ALA A 19 -4.52 -1.73 4.50
CA ALA A 19 -3.98 -0.37 4.38
C ALA A 19 -3.60 -0.03 2.94
N TYR A 20 -2.98 -0.96 2.21
CA TYR A 20 -2.60 -0.77 0.81
C TYR A 20 -3.81 -0.68 -0.11
N VAL A 21 -4.85 -1.50 0.08
CA VAL A 21 -6.13 -1.38 -0.63
C VAL A 21 -6.76 0.00 -0.35
N GLY A 22 -6.76 0.42 0.91
CA GLY A 22 -7.28 1.73 1.32
C GLY A 22 -6.56 2.89 0.63
N LEU A 23 -5.22 2.85 0.61
CA LEU A 23 -4.39 3.82 -0.09
C LEU A 23 -4.65 3.84 -1.60
N ALA A 24 -4.72 2.67 -2.23
CA ALA A 24 -4.79 2.54 -3.68
C ALA A 24 -6.18 2.87 -4.27
N TYR A 25 -7.26 2.54 -3.56
CA TYR A 25 -8.61 2.56 -4.13
C TYR A 25 -9.62 3.41 -3.37
N ALA A 26 -9.42 3.64 -2.08
CA ALA A 26 -10.40 4.30 -1.23
C ALA A 26 -9.97 5.72 -0.80
N THR A 27 -8.77 6.16 -1.15
CA THR A 27 -8.23 7.46 -0.72
C THR A 27 -8.31 8.50 -1.84
N PRO A 28 -9.22 9.49 -1.74
CA PRO A 28 -9.23 10.61 -2.67
C PRO A 28 -7.93 11.40 -2.56
N ARG A 29 -7.40 11.88 -3.70
CA ARG A 29 -6.17 12.68 -3.77
C ARG A 29 -6.08 13.84 -2.74
N PRO A 30 -7.13 14.65 -2.51
CA PRO A 30 -7.04 15.77 -1.58
C PRO A 30 -7.19 15.37 -0.10
N ASP A 31 -7.59 14.14 0.20
CA ASP A 31 -7.88 13.71 1.57
C ASP A 31 -6.60 13.29 2.31
N PHE A 32 -5.90 14.30 2.83
CA PHE A 32 -4.68 14.10 3.61
C PHE A 32 -4.92 13.30 4.88
N GLY A 33 -6.07 13.46 5.54
CA GLY A 33 -6.36 12.78 6.79
C GLY A 33 -6.48 11.27 6.59
N LEU A 34 -7.17 10.86 5.54
CA LEU A 34 -7.30 9.45 5.18
C LEU A 34 -5.97 8.86 4.69
N LEU A 35 -5.20 9.61 3.88
CA LEU A 35 -3.85 9.23 3.45
C LEU A 35 -2.94 8.97 4.66
N LEU A 36 -2.87 9.91 5.60
CA LEU A 36 -2.04 9.81 6.80
C LEU A 36 -2.45 8.60 7.64
N THR A 37 -3.75 8.36 7.78
CA THR A 37 -4.30 7.24 8.55
C THR A 37 -3.84 5.90 7.99
N TRP A 38 -4.04 5.66 6.69
CA TRP A 38 -3.62 4.40 6.07
C TRP A 38 -2.10 4.24 6.04
N TYR A 39 -1.37 5.33 5.81
CA TYR A 39 0.09 5.29 5.83
C TYR A 39 0.63 4.95 7.23
N ALA A 40 0.09 5.56 8.28
CA ALA A 40 0.44 5.25 9.67
C ALA A 40 0.11 3.79 10.02
N LEU A 41 -1.04 3.27 9.58
CA LEU A 41 -1.41 1.86 9.76
C LEU A 41 -0.42 0.92 9.07
N ALA A 42 -0.09 1.18 7.81
CA ALA A 42 0.89 0.40 7.05
C ALA A 42 2.27 0.44 7.72
N PHE A 43 2.70 1.62 8.18
CA PHE A 43 3.97 1.80 8.89
C PHE A 43 4.01 1.05 10.23
N GLY A 44 2.91 1.09 11.01
CA GLY A 44 2.78 0.31 12.24
C GLY A 44 2.90 -1.19 11.99
N CYS A 45 2.27 -1.70 10.93
CA CYS A 45 2.39 -3.10 10.52
C CYS A 45 3.83 -3.45 10.12
N TYR A 46 4.51 -2.57 9.39
CA TYR A 46 5.92 -2.73 9.04
C TYR A 46 6.81 -2.83 10.29
N LEU A 47 6.63 -1.94 11.28
CA LEU A 47 7.39 -2.01 12.53
C LEU A 47 7.17 -3.32 13.31
N LEU A 48 5.94 -3.84 13.30
CA LEU A 48 5.62 -5.13 13.91
C LEU A 48 6.34 -6.27 13.18
N LEU A 49 6.28 -6.28 11.85
CA LEU A 49 6.97 -7.27 11.00
C LEU A 49 8.49 -7.16 11.13
N LEU A 50 9.05 -5.98 11.36
CA LEU A 50 10.49 -5.80 11.60
C LEU A 50 10.93 -6.46 12.92
N ARG A 51 10.11 -6.34 13.98
CA ARG A 51 10.36 -7.01 15.26
C ARG A 51 10.11 -8.51 15.22
N ARG A 52 9.22 -8.96 14.34
CA ARG A 52 8.80 -10.37 14.19
C ARG A 52 8.85 -10.75 12.70
N PRO A 53 10.06 -10.91 12.13
CA PRO A 53 10.22 -11.07 10.69
C PRO A 53 9.50 -12.30 10.15
N LEU A 54 8.87 -12.13 8.99
CA LEU A 54 8.28 -13.23 8.27
C LEU A 54 9.39 -14.15 7.73
N PRO A 55 9.12 -15.45 7.66
CA PRO A 55 9.95 -16.38 6.89
C PRO A 55 10.04 -15.90 5.45
N LEU A 56 11.25 -15.95 4.86
CA LEU A 56 11.56 -15.36 3.55
C LEU A 56 10.51 -15.67 2.47
N ARG A 57 10.09 -16.94 2.36
CA ARG A 57 9.07 -17.37 1.39
C ARG A 57 7.76 -16.59 1.50
N TYR A 58 7.27 -16.36 2.72
CA TYR A 58 6.03 -15.64 2.97
C TYR A 58 6.23 -14.13 2.81
N GLY A 59 7.38 -13.60 3.21
CA GLY A 59 7.75 -12.21 2.97
C GLY A 59 7.79 -11.86 1.48
N LEU A 60 8.39 -12.73 0.65
CA LEU A 60 8.45 -12.56 -0.80
C LEU A 60 7.07 -12.66 -1.46
N LEU A 61 6.25 -13.65 -1.07
CA LEU A 61 4.88 -13.76 -1.56
C LEU A 61 4.04 -12.53 -1.20
N LEU A 62 4.15 -12.04 0.04
CA LEU A 62 3.46 -10.83 0.49
C LEU A 62 3.94 -9.60 -0.29
N ALA A 63 5.26 -9.43 -0.46
CA ALA A 63 5.83 -8.32 -1.22
C ALA A 63 5.36 -8.33 -2.68
N LEU A 64 5.33 -9.50 -3.32
CA LEU A 64 4.82 -9.67 -4.68
C LEU A 64 3.33 -9.34 -4.74
N ALA A 65 2.51 -9.87 -3.84
CA ALA A 65 1.08 -9.59 -3.79
C ALA A 65 0.79 -8.09 -3.62
N LEU A 66 1.46 -7.45 -2.67
CA LEU A 66 1.35 -6.00 -2.47
C LEU A 66 1.83 -5.22 -3.69
N ARG A 67 2.83 -5.70 -4.43
CA ARG A 67 3.29 -5.04 -5.67
C ARG A 67 2.26 -5.15 -6.79
N LEU A 68 1.68 -6.33 -6.98
CA LEU A 68 0.65 -6.58 -7.99
C LEU A 68 -0.64 -5.79 -7.69
N LEU A 69 -0.95 -5.57 -6.42
CA LEU A 69 -2.08 -4.74 -5.98
C LEU A 69 -2.04 -3.32 -6.57
N TRP A 70 -0.85 -2.75 -6.83
CA TRP A 70 -0.75 -1.41 -7.40
C TRP A 70 -0.93 -1.37 -8.93
N LEU A 71 -0.91 -2.50 -9.64
CA LEU A 71 -0.99 -2.51 -11.10
C LEU A 71 -2.30 -1.92 -11.67
N PRO A 72 -3.48 -2.22 -11.12
CA PRO A 72 -4.73 -1.63 -11.59
C PRO A 72 -5.08 -0.31 -10.88
N ALA A 73 -4.26 0.14 -9.91
CA ALA A 73 -4.51 1.39 -9.23
C ALA A 73 -4.32 2.55 -10.22
N LEU A 74 -5.39 3.29 -10.49
CA LEU A 74 -5.33 4.48 -11.32
C LEU A 74 -4.44 5.51 -10.60
N PRO A 75 -3.34 5.97 -11.22
CA PRO A 75 -2.52 6.99 -10.59
C PRO A 75 -3.36 8.26 -10.47
N ALA A 76 -3.49 8.77 -9.25
CA ALA A 76 -4.02 10.09 -8.99
C ALA A 76 -3.03 11.14 -9.49
N LEU A 77 -2.89 11.24 -10.82
CA LEU A 77 -2.14 12.27 -11.51
C LEU A 77 -2.65 13.62 -11.02
N SER A 78 -1.75 14.61 -10.89
CA SER A 78 -2.22 15.96 -10.71
C SER A 78 -3.11 16.35 -11.89
N ASP A 79 -4.15 17.12 -11.63
CA ASP A 79 -5.03 17.66 -12.67
C ASP A 79 -4.26 18.49 -13.72
N ASP A 80 -2.99 18.83 -13.43
CA ASP A 80 -2.06 19.44 -14.37
C ASP A 80 -1.77 18.57 -15.61
N TYR A 81 -2.07 17.26 -15.59
CA TYR A 81 -1.99 16.43 -16.80
C TYR A 81 -2.90 16.96 -17.91
N PHE A 82 -4.07 17.52 -17.58
CA PHE A 82 -4.98 18.10 -18.56
C PHE A 82 -4.60 19.52 -18.98
N ARG A 83 -3.71 20.20 -18.24
CA ARG A 83 -3.25 21.55 -18.56
C ARG A 83 -2.52 21.62 -19.91
N PHE A 84 -1.93 20.51 -20.35
CA PHE A 84 -1.23 20.42 -21.64
C PHE A 84 -2.13 20.12 -22.83
N ARG A 85 -3.41 19.75 -22.61
CA ARG A 85 -4.36 19.53 -23.73
C ARG A 85 -5.04 20.82 -24.20
N TRP A 86 -4.90 21.95 -23.48
CA TRP A 86 -5.76 23.12 -23.72
C TRP A 86 -5.11 24.47 -24.06
N THR A 87 -3.80 24.60 -24.25
CA THR A 87 -3.19 25.82 -24.83
C THR A 87 -1.83 25.45 -25.44
N GLY A 88 -1.64 25.14 -26.73
CA GLY A 88 -2.00 25.90 -27.92
C GLY A 88 -0.91 26.94 -28.22
N PRO A 89 -0.16 26.91 -29.35
CA PRO A 89 0.76 27.98 -29.72
C PRO A 89 -0.04 29.16 -30.25
N TRP A 90 -0.47 30.05 -29.35
CA TRP A 90 -0.88 31.41 -29.69
C TRP A 90 -0.07 32.35 -28.81
#